data_AF-A0A5R9E4G2-F1
#
_entry.id   AF-A0A5R9E4G2-F1
#
_cell.length_a   1.000
_cell.length_b   1.000
_cell.length_c   1.000
_cell.angle_alpha   90.00
_cell.angle_beta   90.00
_cell.angle_gamma   90.00
#
_symmetry.space_group_name_H-M   'P 1'
#
loop_
_entity.id
_entity.type
_entity.pdbx_description
1 polymer ?
#
loop_
_entity_poly.entity_id
_entity_poly.type
_entity_poly.pdbx_seq_one_letter_code
_entity_poly.pdbx_strand_id
1 'polypeptide(L)'
;MGTRARTRVPRPVTAPDDAPATGVGASRGFALMLVVTGAAGLLASWVITLDKFRLLEDPGFTPGCSLNPVVSCGSIMKSEQAAVFGFPNPMLGLVSYAVVIAVGAGLLAGARYRRWFWLALNGGALFGVVFCTWLQFQSLYRIGALCLWCCLAWVATIVLFCRVTRHTVGHRMLPAPAGLRDGLREFGWLPPVAWTGIIGMLVLTRWWDFWTG
;
A
#
# COMPACT_ATOMS: atom_id res chain seq x y z
N MET A 1 58.39 9.84 56.11
CA MET A 1 56.96 9.53 56.35
C MET A 1 56.15 10.67 55.77
N GLY A 2 55.58 10.51 54.57
CA GLY A 2 54.91 11.58 53.83
C GLY A 2 53.96 11.01 52.80
N THR A 3 52.75 10.67 53.24
CA THR A 3 51.66 10.14 52.40
C THR A 3 51.07 11.26 51.55
N ARG A 4 51.35 11.26 50.24
CA ARG A 4 50.64 12.09 49.26
C ARG A 4 49.20 11.59 49.13
N ALA A 5 48.25 12.36 49.64
CA ALA A 5 46.83 12.15 49.39
C ALA A 5 46.53 12.39 47.90
N ARG A 6 46.08 11.35 47.18
CA ARG A 6 45.54 11.48 45.82
C ARG A 6 44.16 12.13 45.92
N THR A 7 44.03 13.36 45.46
CA THR A 7 42.74 14.01 45.20
C THR A 7 42.01 13.24 44.09
N ARG A 8 40.89 12.61 44.45
CA ARG A 8 40.00 11.91 43.51
C ARG A 8 39.14 12.96 42.79
N VAL A 9 39.47 13.26 41.54
CA VAL A 9 38.63 14.09 40.68
C VAL A 9 37.28 13.38 40.46
N PRO A 10 36.13 14.03 40.74
CA PRO A 10 34.82 13.46 40.43
C PRO A 10 34.67 13.27 38.91
N ARG A 11 34.25 12.07 38.48
CA ARG A 11 33.98 11.79 37.07
C ARG A 11 32.74 12.61 36.66
N PRO A 12 32.76 13.36 35.55
CA PRO A 12 31.57 14.06 35.08
C PRO A 12 30.45 13.03 34.87
N VAL A 13 29.28 13.32 35.45
CA VAL A 13 28.05 12.58 35.17
C VAL A 13 27.74 12.85 33.71
N THR A 14 27.99 11.87 32.85
CA THR A 14 27.51 11.89 31.47
C THR A 14 25.99 12.01 31.55
N ALA A 15 25.45 13.08 30.97
CA ALA A 15 24.02 13.18 30.67
C ALA A 15 23.55 11.87 30.03
N PRO A 16 22.31 11.42 30.26
CA PRO A 16 21.81 10.21 29.62
C PRO A 16 22.01 10.37 28.12
N ASP A 17 22.80 9.47 27.52
CA ASP A 17 23.07 9.46 26.09
C ASP A 17 21.74 9.60 25.36
N ASP A 18 21.59 10.70 24.62
CA ASP A 18 20.59 10.82 23.57
C ASP A 18 20.78 9.61 22.67
N ALA A 19 19.92 8.60 22.83
CA ALA A 19 19.96 7.39 22.04
C ALA A 19 20.05 7.81 20.56
N PRO A 20 21.10 7.40 19.81
CA PRO A 20 21.29 7.86 18.45
C PRO A 20 20.00 7.56 17.69
N ALA A 21 19.47 8.54 16.96
CA ALA A 21 18.20 8.40 16.24
C ALA A 21 18.27 7.20 15.28
N THR A 22 17.89 6.01 15.75
CA THR A 22 17.97 4.71 15.05
C THR A 22 16.86 4.58 14.00
N GLY A 23 16.50 5.70 13.37
CA GLY A 23 15.49 5.75 12.33
C GLY A 23 16.09 5.33 11.00
N VAL A 24 15.38 4.50 10.26
CA VAL A 24 15.70 4.14 8.89
C VAL A 24 14.96 5.09 7.96
N GLY A 25 15.72 5.78 7.11
CA GLY A 25 15.21 6.59 6.02
C GLY A 25 15.10 5.78 4.73
N ALA A 26 14.62 6.42 3.66
CA ALA A 26 14.54 5.79 2.34
C ALA A 26 15.09 6.72 1.25
N SER A 27 15.35 6.16 0.06
CA SER A 27 15.76 6.97 -1.09
C SER A 27 14.63 7.90 -1.54
N ARG A 28 14.97 9.05 -2.14
CA ARG A 28 13.99 9.99 -2.71
C ARG A 28 13.06 9.31 -3.72
N GLY A 29 13.59 8.40 -4.54
CA GLY A 29 12.77 7.64 -5.50
C GLY A 29 11.76 6.71 -4.83
N PHE A 30 12.11 6.09 -3.70
CA PHE A 30 11.15 5.29 -2.92
C PHE A 30 10.06 6.17 -2.30
N ALA A 31 10.46 7.30 -1.72
CA ALA A 31 9.51 8.25 -1.13
C ALA A 31 8.52 8.81 -2.17
N LEU A 32 9.01 9.18 -3.36
CA LEU A 32 8.16 9.62 -4.47
C LEU A 32 7.19 8.51 -4.91
N MET A 33 7.67 7.27 -5.00
CA MET A 33 6.83 6.13 -5.33
C MET A 33 5.71 5.91 -4.30
N LEU A 34 5.96 6.08 -3.00
CA LEU A 34 4.90 6.05 -1.97
C LEU A 34 3.87 7.16 -2.20
N VAL A 35 4.33 8.39 -2.48
CA VAL A 35 3.42 9.51 -2.75
C VAL A 35 2.58 9.25 -4.00
N VAL A 36 3.17 8.76 -5.08
CA VAL A 36 2.46 8.50 -6.35
C VAL A 36 1.45 7.35 -6.20
N THR A 37 1.87 6.23 -5.61
CA THR A 37 0.95 5.08 -5.38
C THR A 37 -0.16 5.44 -4.39
N GLY A 38 0.17 6.18 -3.33
CA GLY A 38 -0.80 6.73 -2.40
C GLY A 38 -1.78 7.69 -3.09
N ALA A 39 -1.29 8.63 -3.91
CA ALA A 39 -2.14 9.58 -4.62
C ALA A 39 -3.07 8.88 -5.63
N ALA A 40 -2.57 7.89 -6.37
CA ALA A 40 -3.39 7.10 -7.29
C ALA A 40 -4.49 6.32 -6.57
N GLY A 41 -4.16 5.67 -5.45
CA GLY A 41 -5.12 4.96 -4.61
C GLY A 41 -6.14 5.88 -3.93
N LEU A 42 -5.69 7.05 -3.47
CA LEU A 42 -6.53 8.08 -2.86
C LEU A 42 -7.53 8.62 -3.90
N LEU A 43 -7.06 8.94 -5.11
CA LEU A 43 -7.90 9.40 -6.21
C LEU A 43 -8.96 8.36 -6.57
N ALA A 44 -8.57 7.10 -6.73
CA ALA A 44 -9.52 6.01 -6.98
C ALA A 44 -10.57 5.92 -5.88
N SER A 45 -10.13 5.92 -4.61
CA SER A 45 -11.02 5.84 -3.45
C SER A 45 -11.98 7.02 -3.35
N TRP A 46 -11.49 8.22 -3.65
CA TRP A 46 -12.26 9.46 -3.66
C TRP A 46 -13.36 9.43 -4.71
N VAL A 47 -13.01 9.09 -5.96
CA VAL A 47 -13.99 9.02 -7.05
C VAL A 47 -15.04 7.95 -6.80
N ILE A 48 -14.64 6.74 -6.36
CA ILE A 48 -15.61 5.68 -6.05
C ILE A 48 -16.55 6.11 -4.92
N THR A 49 -16.04 6.82 -3.91
CA THR A 49 -16.87 7.32 -2.80
C THR A 49 -17.90 8.34 -3.30
N LEU A 50 -17.49 9.30 -4.13
CA LEU A 50 -18.41 10.29 -4.73
C LEU A 50 -19.47 9.62 -5.61
N ASP A 51 -19.06 8.68 -6.47
CA ASP A 51 -19.99 7.97 -7.35
C ASP A 51 -20.98 7.10 -6.55
N LYS A 52 -20.53 6.53 -5.42
CA LYS A 52 -21.41 5.79 -4.49
C LYS A 52 -22.45 6.70 -3.85
N PHE A 53 -22.09 7.93 -3.45
CA PHE A 53 -23.05 8.89 -2.91
C PHE A 53 -24.07 9.33 -3.95
N ARG A 54 -23.63 9.66 -5.17
CA ARG A 54 -24.55 10.00 -6.27
C ARG A 54 -25.52 8.87 -6.59
N LEU A 55 -25.07 7.62 -6.53
CA LEU A 55 -25.91 6.46 -6.75
C LEU A 55 -26.94 6.23 -5.64
N LEU A 56 -26.66 6.71 -4.42
CA LEU A 56 -27.62 6.68 -3.30
C LEU A 56 -28.67 7.79 -3.44
N GLU A 57 -28.30 8.93 -4.02
CA GLU A 57 -29.22 10.04 -4.32
C GLU A 57 -30.11 9.74 -5.53
N ASP A 58 -29.53 9.18 -6.59
CA ASP A 58 -30.21 8.79 -7.82
C ASP A 58 -29.79 7.37 -8.24
N PRO A 59 -30.65 6.35 -8.04
CA PRO A 59 -30.37 4.97 -8.46
C PRO A 59 -30.16 4.78 -9.97
N GLY A 60 -30.60 5.76 -10.78
CA GLY A 60 -30.41 5.84 -12.23
C GLY A 60 -29.06 6.44 -12.65
N PHE A 61 -28.27 6.96 -11.71
CA PHE A 61 -26.95 7.50 -11.99
C PHE A 61 -26.01 6.43 -12.57
N THR A 62 -25.44 6.71 -13.73
CA THR A 62 -24.42 5.88 -14.37
C THR A 62 -23.02 6.43 -14.08
N PRO A 63 -22.18 5.74 -13.27
CA PRO A 63 -20.83 6.19 -12.99
C PRO A 63 -20.01 6.29 -14.28
N GLY A 64 -19.14 7.30 -14.40
CA GLY A 64 -18.39 7.56 -15.64
C GLY A 64 -17.41 6.45 -16.05
N CYS A 65 -17.11 5.51 -15.14
CA CYS A 65 -16.32 4.32 -15.41
C CYS A 65 -17.17 3.07 -15.73
N SER A 66 -18.50 3.21 -15.87
CA SER A 66 -19.40 2.16 -16.32
C SER A 66 -19.62 2.29 -17.83
N LEU A 67 -18.79 1.62 -18.61
CA LEU A 67 -18.73 1.76 -20.07
C LEU A 67 -19.53 0.68 -20.79
N ASN A 68 -19.59 -0.53 -20.22
CA ASN A 68 -20.28 -1.68 -20.78
C ASN A 68 -20.67 -2.66 -19.66
N PRO A 69 -21.41 -3.74 -19.94
CA PRO A 69 -21.85 -4.70 -18.91
C PRO A 69 -20.70 -5.35 -18.12
N VAL A 70 -19.54 -5.52 -18.75
CA VAL A 70 -18.33 -6.08 -18.13
C VAL A 70 -17.61 -5.02 -17.28
N VAL A 71 -17.37 -3.84 -17.83
CA VAL A 71 -16.73 -2.69 -17.17
C VAL A 71 -17.82 -1.82 -16.56
N SER A 72 -18.35 -2.26 -15.41
CA SER A 72 -19.47 -1.64 -14.70
C SER A 72 -19.14 -1.40 -13.23
N CYS A 73 -18.72 -0.17 -12.91
CA CYS A 73 -18.52 0.25 -11.53
C CYS A 73 -19.82 0.26 -10.74
N GLY A 74 -20.95 0.59 -11.39
CA GLY A 74 -22.27 0.56 -10.76
C GLY A 74 -22.63 -0.81 -10.19
N SER A 75 -22.39 -1.88 -10.96
CA SER A 75 -22.64 -3.27 -10.50
C SER A 75 -21.80 -3.61 -9.27
N ILE A 76 -20.51 -3.29 -9.30
CA ILE A 76 -19.60 -3.52 -8.16
C ILE A 76 -20.04 -2.72 -6.94
N MET A 77 -20.40 -1.44 -7.10
CA MET A 77 -20.80 -0.59 -5.99
C MET A 77 -22.10 -1.05 -5.32
N LYS A 78 -23.03 -1.66 -6.06
CA LYS A 78 -24.29 -2.18 -5.48
C LYS A 78 -24.12 -3.53 -4.77
N SER A 79 -22.98 -4.20 -4.93
CA SER A 79 -22.71 -5.49 -4.31
C SER A 79 -22.48 -5.40 -2.79
N GLU A 80 -22.80 -6.47 -2.05
CA GLU A 80 -22.55 -6.56 -0.60
C GLU A 80 -21.04 -6.49 -0.28
N GLN A 81 -20.21 -7.00 -1.19
CA GLN A 81 -18.76 -6.99 -1.09
C GLN A 81 -18.18 -5.57 -1.11
N ALA A 82 -18.95 -4.55 -1.53
CA ALA A 82 -18.53 -3.16 -1.50
C ALA A 82 -18.53 -2.55 -0.08
N ALA A 83 -19.11 -3.23 0.92
CA ALA A 83 -19.23 -2.75 2.31
C ALA A 83 -18.95 -3.84 3.36
N VAL A 84 -17.85 -4.59 3.21
CA VAL A 84 -17.51 -5.76 4.05
C VAL A 84 -17.42 -5.42 5.54
N PHE A 85 -16.90 -4.23 5.85
CA PHE A 85 -16.70 -3.79 7.23
C PHE A 85 -17.88 -2.98 7.78
N GLY A 86 -19.05 -3.04 7.13
CA GLY A 86 -20.23 -2.26 7.50
C GLY A 86 -20.20 -0.81 7.00
N PHE A 87 -19.15 -0.42 6.29
CA PHE A 87 -19.02 0.88 5.62
C PHE A 87 -18.41 0.67 4.22
N PRO A 88 -18.60 1.62 3.28
CA PRO A 88 -18.03 1.51 1.95
C PRO A 88 -16.51 1.30 1.98
N ASN A 89 -16.02 0.21 1.40
CA ASN A 89 -14.59 -0.10 1.33
C ASN A 89 -13.71 1.06 0.81
N PRO A 90 -14.15 1.90 -0.16
CA PRO A 90 -13.39 3.08 -0.59
C PRO A 90 -13.03 4.04 0.55
N MET A 91 -13.82 4.12 1.62
CA MET A 91 -13.49 4.96 2.79
C MET A 91 -12.26 4.45 3.54
N LEU A 92 -12.06 3.13 3.60
CA LEU A 92 -10.81 2.55 4.12
C LEU A 92 -9.62 2.97 3.26
N GLY A 93 -9.82 2.98 1.95
CA GLY A 93 -8.86 3.48 0.97
C GLY A 93 -8.47 4.94 1.23
N LEU A 94 -9.45 5.83 1.44
CA LEU A 94 -9.19 7.24 1.73
C LEU A 94 -8.21 7.43 2.90
N VAL A 95 -8.45 6.74 4.01
CA VAL A 95 -7.60 6.84 5.20
C VAL A 95 -6.23 6.20 4.95
N SER A 96 -6.20 4.96 4.45
CA SER A 96 -4.96 4.21 4.28
C SER A 96 -4.01 4.88 3.27
N TYR A 97 -4.51 5.32 2.13
CA TYR A 97 -3.69 5.99 1.12
C TYR A 97 -3.24 7.39 1.56
N ALA A 98 -4.07 8.14 2.30
CA ALA A 98 -3.64 9.41 2.89
C ALA A 98 -2.47 9.22 3.86
N VAL A 99 -2.51 8.17 4.69
CA VAL A 99 -1.38 7.81 5.55
C VAL A 99 -0.13 7.50 4.72
N VAL A 100 -0.25 6.71 3.65
CA VAL A 100 0.90 6.38 2.77
C VAL A 100 1.51 7.64 2.14
N ILE A 101 0.68 8.58 1.68
CA ILE A 101 1.14 9.87 1.16
C ILE A 101 1.89 10.65 2.25
N ALA A 102 1.32 10.74 3.45
CA ALA A 102 1.95 11.44 4.57
C ALA A 102 3.31 10.82 4.93
N VAL A 103 3.42 9.49 4.93
CA VAL A 103 4.70 8.79 5.13
C VAL A 103 5.71 9.18 4.05
N GLY A 104 5.30 9.12 2.79
CA GLY A 104 6.14 9.49 1.64
C GLY A 104 6.60 10.95 1.69
N ALA A 105 5.69 11.88 2.00
CA ALA A 105 6.00 13.29 2.18
C ALA A 105 6.99 13.52 3.34
N GLY A 106 6.80 12.82 4.47
CA GLY A 106 7.74 12.84 5.57
C GLY A 106 9.15 12.39 5.16
N LEU A 107 9.27 11.32 4.38
CA LEU A 107 10.57 10.86 3.85
C LEU A 107 11.21 11.91 2.93
N LEU A 108 10.42 12.59 2.09
CA LEU A 108 10.92 13.68 1.24
C LEU A 108 11.42 14.87 2.07
N ALA A 109 10.77 15.15 3.19
CA ALA A 109 11.19 16.15 4.17
C ALA A 109 12.41 15.70 5.03
N GLY A 110 12.93 14.49 4.82
CA GLY A 110 14.10 13.96 5.53
C GLY A 110 13.77 13.18 6.80
N ALA A 111 12.49 12.84 7.04
CA ALA A 111 12.10 12.02 8.18
C ALA A 111 12.76 10.63 8.12
N ARG A 112 13.10 10.12 9.31
CA ARG A 112 13.62 8.77 9.50
C ARG A 112 12.70 8.04 10.48
N TYR A 113 12.12 6.92 10.05
CA TYR A 113 11.16 6.18 10.87
C TYR A 113 11.81 5.01 11.61
N ARG A 114 11.32 4.72 12.80
CA ARG A 114 11.78 3.57 13.61
C ARG A 114 11.38 2.25 12.95
N ARG A 115 12.09 1.17 13.29
CA ARG A 115 11.83 -0.18 12.77
C ARG A 115 10.37 -0.63 12.92
N TRP A 116 9.75 -0.38 14.07
CA TRP A 116 8.36 -0.78 14.32
C TRP A 116 7.38 -0.12 13.35
N PHE A 117 7.66 1.12 12.95
CA PHE A 117 6.82 1.88 12.03
C PHE A 117 6.86 1.26 10.62
N TRP A 118 8.05 0.86 10.16
CA TRP A 118 8.21 0.14 8.91
C TRP A 118 7.51 -1.22 8.93
N LEU A 119 7.57 -1.95 10.05
CA LEU A 119 6.84 -3.20 10.22
C LEU A 119 5.32 -2.99 10.22
N ALA A 120 4.83 -1.93 10.87
CA ALA A 120 3.41 -1.57 10.87
C ALA A 120 2.94 -1.17 9.47
N LEU A 121 3.71 -0.37 8.74
CA LEU A 121 3.43 0.00 7.34
C LEU A 121 3.39 -1.24 6.45
N ASN A 122 4.34 -2.16 6.63
CA ASN A 122 4.36 -3.42 5.90
C ASN A 122 3.17 -4.32 6.25
N GLY A 123 2.78 -4.39 7.52
CA GLY A 123 1.60 -5.12 7.99
C GLY A 123 0.31 -4.55 7.41
N GLY A 124 0.17 -3.22 7.39
CA GLY A 124 -0.96 -2.55 6.74
C GLY A 124 -0.99 -2.78 5.23
N ALA A 125 0.15 -2.71 4.55
CA ALA A 125 0.25 -3.01 3.12
C ALA A 125 -0.06 -4.49 2.81
N LEU A 126 0.36 -5.42 3.67
CA LEU A 126 0.03 -6.84 3.56
C LEU A 126 -1.48 -7.07 3.69
N PHE A 127 -2.10 -6.47 4.71
CA PHE A 127 -3.55 -6.52 4.86
C PHE A 127 -4.25 -5.94 3.63
N GLY A 128 -3.80 -4.78 3.15
CA GLY A 128 -4.34 -4.13 1.96
C GLY A 128 -4.26 -5.02 0.72
N VAL A 129 -3.11 -5.63 0.43
CA VAL A 129 -2.96 -6.48 -0.77
C VAL A 129 -3.80 -7.75 -0.67
N VAL A 130 -3.88 -8.38 0.51
CA VAL A 130 -4.72 -9.57 0.72
C VAL A 130 -6.20 -9.22 0.52
N PHE A 131 -6.65 -8.11 1.10
CA PHE A 131 -8.01 -7.63 0.94
C PHE A 131 -8.32 -7.28 -0.52
N CYS A 132 -7.39 -6.61 -1.22
CA CYS A 132 -7.52 -6.33 -2.65
C CYS A 132 -7.58 -7.60 -3.50
N THR A 133 -6.74 -8.60 -3.24
CA THR A 133 -6.76 -9.88 -3.97
C THR A 133 -8.06 -10.66 -3.72
N TRP A 134 -8.60 -10.60 -2.51
CA TRP A 134 -9.92 -11.16 -2.24
C TRP A 134 -11.02 -10.41 -3.01
N LEU A 135 -10.99 -9.07 -3.05
CA LEU A 135 -11.94 -8.28 -3.85
C LEU A 135 -11.81 -8.55 -5.35
N GLN A 136 -10.60 -8.75 -5.87
CA GLN A 136 -10.37 -9.16 -7.26
C GLN A 136 -11.11 -10.47 -7.58
N PHE A 137 -10.99 -11.47 -6.70
CA PHE A 137 -11.70 -12.73 -6.85
C PHE A 137 -13.23 -12.54 -6.83
N GLN A 138 -13.75 -11.71 -5.92
CA GLN A 138 -15.18 -11.40 -5.87
C GLN A 138 -15.65 -10.71 -7.17
N SER A 139 -14.92 -9.72 -7.67
CA SER A 139 -15.23 -9.03 -8.93
C SER A 139 -15.26 -9.99 -10.13
N LEU A 140 -14.25 -10.85 -10.26
CA LEU A 140 -14.10 -11.76 -11.40
C LEU A 140 -15.08 -12.94 -11.41
N TYR A 141 -15.30 -13.56 -10.25
CA TYR A 141 -15.94 -14.87 -10.16
C TYR A 141 -17.27 -14.88 -9.38
N ARG A 142 -17.64 -13.79 -8.72
CA ARG A 142 -18.93 -13.66 -8.01
C ARG A 142 -19.82 -12.59 -8.62
N ILE A 143 -19.28 -11.39 -8.84
CA ILE A 143 -20.04 -10.25 -9.38
C ILE A 143 -20.07 -10.31 -10.91
N GLY A 144 -18.96 -10.70 -11.54
CA GLY A 144 -18.85 -10.74 -13.00
C GLY A 144 -18.73 -9.35 -13.64
N ALA A 145 -18.19 -8.37 -12.90
CA ALA A 145 -17.97 -7.02 -13.39
C ALA A 145 -16.59 -6.48 -12.95
N LEU A 146 -16.09 -5.50 -13.69
CA LEU A 146 -14.80 -4.84 -13.52
C LEU A 146 -15.00 -3.33 -13.30
N CYS A 147 -14.23 -2.73 -12.40
CA CYS A 147 -14.21 -1.29 -12.19
C CYS A 147 -12.79 -0.76 -12.43
N LEU A 148 -12.66 0.21 -13.32
CA LEU A 148 -11.35 0.79 -13.67
C LEU A 148 -10.69 1.49 -12.48
N TRP A 149 -11.46 2.15 -11.61
CA TRP A 149 -10.93 2.75 -10.38
C TRP A 149 -10.47 1.69 -9.39
N CYS A 150 -11.19 0.58 -9.25
CA CYS A 150 -10.74 -0.56 -8.44
C CYS A 150 -9.44 -1.15 -9.00
N CYS A 151 -9.34 -1.32 -10.32
CA CYS A 151 -8.10 -1.78 -10.96
C CYS A 151 -6.93 -0.85 -10.68
N LEU A 152 -7.13 0.48 -10.71
CA LEU A 152 -6.10 1.44 -10.34
C LEU A 152 -5.66 1.25 -8.87
N ALA A 153 -6.61 1.09 -7.95
CA ALA A 153 -6.31 0.82 -6.54
C ALA A 153 -5.59 -0.52 -6.33
N TRP A 154 -5.94 -1.56 -7.11
CA TRP A 154 -5.26 -2.86 -7.07
C TRP A 154 -3.79 -2.73 -7.47
N VAL A 155 -3.52 -2.08 -8.61
CA VAL A 155 -2.14 -1.87 -9.09
C VAL A 155 -1.35 -1.04 -8.08
N ALA A 156 -1.92 0.06 -7.57
CA ALA A 156 -1.28 0.90 -6.57
C ALA A 156 -0.91 0.11 -5.29
N THR A 157 -1.84 -0.70 -4.77
CA THR A 157 -1.62 -1.50 -3.56
C THR A 157 -0.57 -2.59 -3.76
N ILE A 158 -0.60 -3.28 -4.90
CA ILE A 158 0.39 -4.33 -5.22
C ILE A 158 1.79 -3.72 -5.30
N VAL A 159 1.95 -2.62 -6.04
CA VAL A 159 3.24 -1.92 -6.16
C VAL A 159 3.73 -1.44 -4.80
N LEU A 160 2.85 -0.82 -4.01
CA LEU A 160 3.14 -0.36 -2.66
C LEU A 160 3.65 -1.51 -1.78
N PHE A 161 2.89 -2.61 -1.69
CA PHE A 161 3.23 -3.77 -0.87
C PHE A 161 4.57 -4.38 -1.27
N CYS A 162 4.78 -4.67 -2.57
CA CYS A 162 6.02 -5.28 -3.03
C CYS A 162 7.24 -4.39 -2.72
N ARG A 163 7.10 -3.07 -2.91
CA ARG A 163 8.20 -2.13 -2.66
C ARG A 163 8.48 -1.94 -1.17
N VAL A 164 7.45 -1.79 -0.33
CA VAL A 164 7.60 -1.69 1.13
C VAL A 164 8.19 -2.99 1.70
N THR A 165 7.75 -4.15 1.21
CA THR A 165 8.29 -5.45 1.61
C THR A 165 9.78 -5.54 1.26
N ARG A 166 10.15 -5.18 0.02
CA ARG A 166 11.57 -5.15 -0.40
C ARG A 166 12.40 -4.22 0.47
N HIS A 167 11.89 -3.04 0.81
CA HIS A 167 12.58 -2.11 1.70
C HIS A 167 12.81 -2.71 3.09
N THR A 168 11.76 -3.29 3.68
CA THR A 168 11.78 -3.90 5.02
C THR A 168 12.70 -5.11 5.11
N VAL A 169 12.66 -5.98 4.09
CA VAL A 169 13.53 -7.16 3.97
C VAL A 169 14.99 -6.74 3.71
N GLY A 170 15.21 -5.75 2.85
CA GLY A 170 16.53 -5.23 2.50
C GLY A 170 17.29 -4.65 3.70
N HIS A 171 16.56 -4.03 4.64
CA HIS A 171 17.10 -3.48 5.90
C HIS A 171 17.09 -4.50 7.05
N ARG A 172 16.86 -5.79 6.77
CA ARG A 172 16.83 -6.89 7.75
C ARG A 172 15.85 -6.68 8.92
N MET A 173 14.79 -5.90 8.68
CA MET A 173 13.75 -5.70 9.68
C MET A 173 12.84 -6.94 9.80
N LEU A 174 12.72 -7.71 8.71
CA LEU A 174 12.07 -9.02 8.63
C LEU A 174 13.14 -10.13 8.51
N PRO A 175 12.98 -11.26 9.23
CA PRO A 175 13.83 -12.44 9.04
C PRO A 175 13.50 -13.06 7.68
N ALA A 176 14.44 -12.97 6.73
CA ALA A 176 14.33 -13.59 5.41
C ALA A 176 15.55 -14.48 5.14
N PRO A 177 15.44 -15.55 4.35
CA PRO A 177 16.60 -16.31 3.87
C PRO A 177 17.52 -15.44 3.00
N ALA A 178 18.81 -15.79 2.88
CA ALA A 178 19.77 -15.05 2.06
C ALA A 178 19.35 -15.00 0.58
N GLY A 179 18.98 -16.15 0.00
CA GLY A 179 18.55 -16.23 -1.40
C GLY A 179 17.32 -15.38 -1.73
N LEU A 180 16.35 -15.26 -0.80
CA LEU A 180 15.18 -14.40 -1.00
C LEU A 180 15.56 -12.90 -0.99
N ARG A 181 16.55 -12.51 -0.16
CA ARG A 181 17.05 -11.13 -0.14
C ARG A 181 17.76 -10.78 -1.43
N ASP A 182 18.59 -11.68 -1.94
CA ASP A 182 19.39 -11.44 -3.13
C ASP A 182 18.49 -11.42 -4.38
N GLY A 183 17.55 -12.36 -4.48
CA GLY A 183 16.53 -12.35 -5.54
C GLY A 183 15.64 -11.09 -5.53
N LEU A 184 15.18 -10.62 -4.36
CA LEU A 184 14.40 -9.38 -4.27
C LEU A 184 15.24 -8.13 -4.55
N ARG A 185 16.56 -8.18 -4.35
CA ARG A 185 17.46 -7.07 -4.69
C ARG A 185 17.66 -6.98 -6.20
N GLU A 186 17.88 -8.10 -6.87
CA GLU A 186 18.14 -8.19 -8.31
C GLU A 186 16.86 -8.03 -9.15
N PHE A 187 15.78 -8.73 -8.79
CA PHE A 187 14.51 -8.74 -9.54
C PHE A 187 13.42 -7.89 -8.87
N GLY A 188 13.78 -6.80 -8.20
CA GLY A 188 12.83 -6.05 -7.37
C GLY A 188 11.63 -5.41 -8.10
N TRP A 189 11.66 -5.31 -9.43
CA TRP A 189 10.54 -4.85 -10.26
C TRP A 189 9.65 -6.00 -10.75
N LEU A 190 10.15 -7.24 -10.73
CA LEU A 190 9.47 -8.40 -11.27
C LEU A 190 8.22 -8.80 -10.46
N PRO A 191 8.22 -8.85 -9.11
CA PRO A 191 7.02 -9.22 -8.34
C PRO A 191 5.79 -8.37 -8.64
N PRO A 192 5.83 -7.01 -8.60
CA PRO A 192 4.64 -6.22 -8.88
C PRO A 192 4.19 -6.37 -10.34
N VAL A 193 5.12 -6.38 -11.30
CA VAL A 193 4.78 -6.51 -12.73
C VAL A 193 4.15 -7.88 -13.01
N ALA A 194 4.77 -8.96 -12.55
CA ALA A 194 4.27 -10.32 -12.72
C ALA A 194 2.88 -10.47 -12.08
N TRP A 195 2.69 -9.97 -10.86
CA TRP A 195 1.39 -10.03 -10.19
C TRP A 195 0.33 -9.25 -10.95
N THR A 196 0.60 -7.99 -11.32
CA THR A 196 -0.36 -7.20 -12.13
C THR A 196 -0.63 -7.83 -13.50
N GLY A 197 0.37 -8.45 -14.13
CA GLY A 197 0.24 -9.14 -15.39
C GLY A 197 -0.61 -10.40 -15.28
N ILE A 198 -0.45 -11.19 -14.22
CA ILE A 198 -1.29 -12.35 -13.92
C ILE A 198 -2.75 -11.91 -13.76
N ILE A 199 -3.01 -10.85 -12.97
CA ILE A 199 -4.38 -10.34 -12.81
C ILE A 199 -4.94 -9.83 -14.14
N GLY A 200 -4.15 -9.11 -14.94
CA GLY A 200 -4.55 -8.67 -16.27
C GLY A 200 -4.88 -9.83 -17.21
N MET A 201 -4.09 -10.90 -17.17
CA MET A 201 -4.34 -12.13 -17.93
C MET A 201 -5.63 -12.84 -17.47
N LEU A 202 -5.88 -12.91 -16.16
CA LEU A 202 -7.12 -13.47 -15.62
C LEU A 202 -8.34 -12.65 -16.06
N VAL A 203 -8.25 -11.33 -16.09
CA VAL A 203 -9.30 -10.44 -16.62
C VAL A 203 -9.52 -10.72 -18.11
N LEU A 204 -8.45 -10.75 -18.91
CA LEU A 204 -8.56 -10.94 -20.36
C LEU A 204 -9.20 -12.30 -20.70
N THR A 205 -8.74 -13.36 -20.06
CA THR A 205 -9.24 -14.73 -20.27
C THR A 205 -10.67 -14.92 -19.77
N ARG A 206 -11.06 -14.26 -18.67
CA ARG A 206 -12.40 -14.37 -18.08
C ARG A 206 -13.52 -13.88 -19.01
N TRP A 207 -13.22 -12.87 -19.83
CA TRP A 207 -14.16 -12.23 -20.77
C TRP A 207 -13.70 -12.36 -22.23
N TRP A 208 -12.90 -13.38 -22.56
CA TRP A 208 -12.33 -13.56 -23.90
C TRP A 208 -13.36 -13.49 -25.03
N ASP A 209 -14.49 -14.18 -24.86
CA ASP A 209 -15.57 -14.24 -25.85
C ASP A 209 -16.26 -12.88 -26.04
N PHE A 210 -16.28 -12.03 -25.01
CA PHE A 210 -16.83 -10.66 -25.11
C PHE A 210 -15.90 -9.71 -25.89
N TRP A 211 -14.59 -9.97 -25.90
CA TRP A 211 -13.63 -9.12 -26.63
C TRP A 211 -13.45 -9.52 -28.08
N THR A 212 -13.68 -10.81 -28.40
CA THR A 212 -13.42 -11.37 -29.73
C THR A 212 -14.69 -11.57 -30.58
N GLY A 213 -15.88 -11.44 -29.98
CA GLY A 213 -17.19 -11.47 -30.65
C GLY A 213 -17.80 -10.07 -30.76
#